data_AF-A0A2A5G5R3-F1
#
_entry.id   AF-A0A2A5G5R3-F1
#
_cell.length_a   1.000
_cell.length_b   1.000
_cell.length_c   1.000
_cell.angle_alpha   90.00
_cell.angle_beta   90.00
_cell.angle_gamma   90.00
#
_symmetry.space_group_name_H-M   'P 1'
#
loop_
_entity.id
_entity.type
_entity.pdbx_description
1 polymer ?
#
loop_
_entity_poly.entity_id
_entity_poly.type
_entity_poly.pdbx_seq_one_letter_code
_entity_poly.pdbx_strand_id
1 'polypeptide(L)'
;MNSVCENSNTKKLVIKSNLADVFGKVRFVLLLLITLVFLLPPLVHADGLFNFQMKLAKKGNAEAEYKVGEMYETGFGVKKDMTEAMNWITKSANQGHETAGFKLLYWDLEKNGVTASNKEKLDALKVKFKEGNPQAQFYIGKMQANGVGLKKDYNKAISSLNKAALVGILAAERELTVVRENKQRAGLAKQRAEEKRRAKLKAKQEREKLAKIEQQKKLQAQKQAEAKARAAEVARQDEGAAAARLNKEKAIASEEAKQTSILAQKKAEAKKREAQKQALLKQRAEGEKKRKTQFESDPCSGKSARFLSTCR
;
A
#
# COMPACT_ATOMS: atom_id res chain seq x y z
N MET A 1 -32.25 -89.10 71.86
CA MET A 1 -32.53 -90.51 71.53
C MET A 1 -33.81 -90.56 70.70
N ASN A 2 -33.84 -91.46 69.71
CA ASN A 2 -34.90 -91.78 68.74
C ASN A 2 -34.94 -90.83 67.53
N SER A 3 -34.38 -91.09 66.34
CA SER A 3 -34.20 -92.30 65.50
C SER A 3 -35.46 -92.75 64.72
N VAL A 4 -35.22 -92.98 63.42
CA VAL A 4 -35.94 -93.81 62.41
C VAL A 4 -36.93 -93.06 61.49
N CYS A 5 -36.53 -92.72 60.24
CA CYS A 5 -36.73 -93.39 58.91
C CYS A 5 -38.15 -93.17 58.32
N GLU A 6 -38.43 -92.96 57.03
CA GLU A 6 -37.99 -93.54 55.74
C GLU A 6 -38.08 -92.50 54.59
N ASN A 7 -37.09 -92.36 53.70
CA ASN A 7 -36.92 -93.04 52.40
C ASN A 7 -38.04 -92.82 51.35
N SER A 8 -37.73 -92.07 50.28
CA SER A 8 -38.14 -92.46 48.92
C SER A 8 -37.28 -91.79 47.84
N ASN A 9 -36.69 -92.67 47.04
CA ASN A 9 -36.00 -92.41 45.77
C ASN A 9 -36.80 -91.53 44.81
N THR A 10 -36.19 -90.47 44.28
CA THR A 10 -36.52 -89.97 42.92
C THR A 10 -35.26 -89.62 42.14
N LYS A 11 -34.87 -90.60 41.32
CA LYS A 11 -34.24 -90.51 39.99
C LYS A 11 -33.64 -89.15 39.60
N LYS A 12 -32.31 -89.12 39.49
CA LYS A 12 -31.57 -88.18 38.62
C LYS A 12 -32.14 -88.25 37.19
N LEU A 13 -33.04 -87.33 36.84
CA LEU A 13 -33.42 -87.07 35.46
C LEU A 13 -32.33 -86.20 34.84
N VAL A 14 -31.44 -86.84 34.08
CA VAL A 14 -30.54 -86.15 33.15
C VAL A 14 -31.40 -85.63 32.00
N ILE A 15 -31.93 -84.41 32.15
CA ILE A 15 -32.50 -83.68 31.04
C ILE A 15 -31.32 -83.08 30.27
N LYS A 16 -30.79 -83.83 29.29
CA LYS A 16 -30.06 -83.24 28.15
C LYS A 16 -31.09 -82.50 27.29
N SER A 17 -31.58 -81.35 27.75
CA SER A 17 -32.30 -80.42 26.89
C SER A 17 -31.31 -79.37 26.39
N ASN A 18 -31.36 -79.13 25.09
CA ASN A 18 -30.52 -78.23 24.32
C ASN A 18 -30.61 -76.76 24.79
N LEU A 19 -30.04 -76.45 25.96
CA LEU A 19 -30.02 -75.10 26.50
C LEU A 19 -29.27 -74.15 25.54
N ALA A 20 -28.19 -74.63 24.91
CA ALA A 20 -27.42 -73.89 23.91
C ALA A 20 -28.23 -73.53 22.64
N ASP A 21 -29.16 -74.39 22.22
CA ASP A 21 -29.98 -74.18 21.02
C ASP A 21 -31.12 -73.18 21.28
N VAL A 22 -31.66 -73.17 22.50
CA VAL A 22 -32.64 -72.16 22.94
C VAL A 22 -32.00 -70.78 23.04
N PHE A 23 -30.79 -70.67 23.61
CA PHE A 23 -30.06 -69.40 23.67
C PHE A 23 -29.67 -68.87 22.27
N GLY A 24 -29.31 -69.76 21.35
CA GLY A 24 -29.05 -69.41 19.95
C GLY A 24 -30.28 -68.84 19.25
N LYS A 25 -31.43 -69.49 19.39
CA LYS A 25 -32.71 -69.07 18.79
C LYS A 25 -33.23 -67.76 19.38
N VAL A 26 -33.15 -67.57 20.70
CA VAL A 26 -33.55 -66.32 21.36
C VAL A 26 -32.66 -65.15 20.94
N ARG A 27 -31.34 -65.36 20.86
CA ARG A 27 -30.38 -64.35 20.38
C ARG A 27 -30.61 -63.99 18.91
N PHE A 28 -30.95 -64.97 18.07
CA PHE A 28 -31.23 -64.73 16.65
C PHE A 28 -32.53 -63.96 16.44
N VAL A 29 -33.59 -64.28 17.19
CA VAL A 29 -34.86 -63.52 17.16
C VAL A 29 -34.66 -62.10 17.69
N LEU A 30 -33.87 -61.91 18.75
CA LEU A 30 -33.56 -60.59 19.28
C LEU A 30 -32.76 -59.75 18.28
N LEU A 31 -31.76 -60.35 17.60
CA LEU A 31 -30.99 -59.67 16.55
C LEU A 31 -31.85 -59.36 15.32
N LEU A 32 -32.77 -60.26 14.95
CA LEU A 32 -33.76 -59.99 13.90
C LEU A 32 -34.71 -58.85 14.27
N LEU A 33 -35.17 -58.78 15.51
CA LEU A 33 -36.04 -57.68 15.97
C LEU A 33 -35.30 -56.35 16.04
N ILE A 34 -34.05 -56.34 16.51
CA ILE A 34 -33.21 -55.13 16.52
C ILE A 34 -32.93 -54.68 15.08
N THR A 35 -32.55 -55.59 14.18
CA THR A 35 -32.32 -55.25 12.77
C THR A 35 -33.60 -54.82 12.07
N LEU A 36 -34.77 -55.38 12.39
CA LEU A 36 -36.07 -54.95 11.89
C LEU A 36 -36.44 -53.53 12.37
N VAL A 37 -36.09 -53.17 13.62
CA VAL A 37 -36.26 -51.80 14.14
C VAL A 37 -35.30 -50.81 13.46
N PHE A 38 -34.10 -51.25 13.06
CA PHE A 38 -33.17 -50.43 12.28
C PHE A 38 -33.50 -50.38 10.77
N LEU A 39 -34.19 -51.40 10.23
CA LEU A 39 -34.66 -51.44 8.83
C LEU A 39 -36.01 -50.75 8.62
N LEU A 40 -36.80 -50.54 9.69
CA LEU A 40 -37.98 -49.70 9.65
C LEU A 40 -37.52 -48.24 9.80
N PRO A 41 -37.55 -47.42 8.72
CA PRO A 41 -37.25 -46.01 8.85
C PRO A 41 -38.24 -45.39 9.86
N PRO A 42 -37.77 -44.53 10.78
CA PRO A 42 -38.66 -43.87 11.73
C PRO A 42 -39.69 -43.03 10.95
N LEU A 43 -40.94 -43.47 10.96
CA LEU A 43 -42.06 -42.86 10.24
C LEU A 43 -42.48 -41.47 10.73
N VAL A 44 -41.68 -40.82 11.58
CA VAL A 44 -41.91 -39.44 12.01
C VAL A 44 -41.33 -38.51 10.95
N HIS A 45 -42.09 -38.31 9.88
CA HIS A 45 -41.78 -37.33 8.85
C HIS A 45 -41.86 -35.93 9.47
N ALA A 46 -40.88 -35.06 9.16
CA ALA A 46 -40.79 -33.69 9.67
C ALA A 46 -42.06 -32.85 9.41
N ASP A 47 -42.85 -33.22 8.41
CA ASP A 47 -44.15 -32.62 8.06
C ASP A 47 -45.17 -32.72 9.21
N GLY A 48 -45.03 -33.71 10.10
CA GLY A 48 -45.91 -33.89 11.25
C GLY A 48 -45.76 -32.78 12.31
N LEU A 49 -44.54 -32.24 12.49
CA LEU A 49 -44.28 -31.25 13.54
C LEU A 49 -44.95 -29.91 13.21
N PHE A 50 -44.83 -29.44 11.97
CA PHE A 50 -45.48 -28.21 11.53
C PHE A 50 -47.00 -28.33 11.66
N ASN A 51 -47.58 -29.43 11.19
CA ASN A 51 -49.02 -29.66 11.26
C ASN A 51 -49.52 -29.71 12.71
N PHE A 52 -48.77 -30.34 13.60
CA PHE A 52 -49.10 -30.38 15.03
C PHE A 52 -49.06 -28.99 15.66
N GLN A 53 -47.98 -28.22 15.45
CA GLN A 53 -47.87 -26.85 15.97
C GLN A 53 -48.95 -25.94 15.37
N MET A 54 -49.23 -26.05 14.08
CA MET A 54 -50.31 -25.32 13.41
C MET A 54 -51.67 -25.60 14.02
N LYS A 55 -51.96 -26.87 14.38
CA LYS A 55 -53.22 -27.22 15.06
C LYS A 55 -53.33 -26.57 16.44
N LEU A 56 -52.24 -26.47 17.20
CA LEU A 56 -52.20 -25.79 18.50
C LEU A 56 -52.28 -24.27 18.35
N ALA A 57 -51.57 -23.70 17.39
CA ALA A 57 -51.60 -22.27 17.08
C ALA A 57 -53.01 -21.82 16.69
N LYS A 58 -53.73 -22.61 15.87
CA LYS A 58 -55.14 -22.34 15.54
C LYS A 58 -56.10 -22.39 16.74
N LYS A 59 -55.71 -23.04 17.83
CA LYS A 59 -56.45 -23.05 19.10
C LYS A 59 -56.07 -21.88 20.01
N GLY A 60 -55.23 -20.94 19.55
CA GLY A 60 -54.79 -19.78 20.32
C GLY A 60 -53.68 -20.10 21.34
N ASN A 61 -52.88 -21.14 21.12
CA ASN A 61 -51.71 -21.38 21.97
C ASN A 61 -50.56 -20.46 21.56
N ALA A 62 -50.23 -19.45 22.38
CA ALA A 62 -49.23 -18.44 22.07
C ALA A 62 -47.81 -19.01 21.82
N GLU A 63 -47.41 -20.07 22.53
CA GLU A 63 -46.11 -20.74 22.29
C GLU A 63 -46.11 -21.43 20.91
N ALA A 64 -47.19 -22.14 20.57
CA ALA A 64 -47.32 -22.79 19.28
C ALA A 64 -47.36 -21.78 18.13
N GLU A 65 -48.03 -20.63 18.31
CA GLU A 65 -47.99 -19.53 17.35
C GLU A 65 -46.56 -19.00 17.14
N TYR A 66 -45.80 -18.83 18.22
CA TYR A 66 -44.38 -18.46 18.12
C TYR A 66 -43.58 -19.52 17.36
N LYS A 67 -43.79 -20.82 17.65
CA LYS A 67 -43.10 -21.93 16.97
C LYS A 67 -43.43 -22.03 15.49
N VAL A 68 -44.70 -21.86 15.12
CA VAL A 68 -45.13 -21.78 13.71
C VAL A 68 -44.44 -20.61 13.02
N GLY A 69 -44.35 -19.45 13.68
CA GLY A 69 -43.61 -18.31 13.16
C GLY A 69 -42.11 -18.57 12.99
N GLU A 70 -41.46 -19.28 13.93
CA GLU A 70 -40.06 -19.73 13.78
C GLU A 70 -39.89 -20.70 12.60
N MET A 71 -40.84 -21.59 12.37
CA MET A 71 -40.80 -22.52 11.24
C MET A 71 -40.90 -21.78 9.90
N TYR A 72 -41.79 -20.79 9.79
CA TYR A 72 -41.86 -19.93 8.60
C TYR A 72 -40.61 -19.05 8.42
N GLU A 73 -40.01 -18.53 9.48
CA GLU A 73 -38.78 -17.74 9.40
C GLU A 73 -37.59 -18.57 8.91
N THR A 74 -37.44 -19.79 9.45
CA THR A 74 -36.31 -20.67 9.16
C THR A 74 -36.51 -21.52 7.90
N GLY A 75 -37.77 -21.75 7.50
CA GLY A 75 -38.13 -22.72 6.47
C GLY A 75 -38.09 -24.17 6.96
N PHE A 76 -38.22 -24.42 8.26
CA PHE A 76 -38.19 -25.77 8.82
C PHE A 76 -39.55 -26.46 8.67
N GLY A 77 -39.63 -27.48 7.82
CA GLY A 77 -40.86 -28.24 7.57
C GLY A 77 -41.94 -27.47 6.77
N VAL A 78 -41.64 -26.24 6.36
CA VAL A 78 -42.51 -25.38 5.54
C VAL A 78 -41.65 -24.45 4.68
N LYS A 79 -42.17 -23.97 3.54
CA LYS A 79 -41.46 -22.97 2.75
C LYS A 79 -41.24 -21.71 3.59
N LYS A 80 -40.00 -21.19 3.57
CA LYS A 80 -39.67 -19.94 4.25
C LYS A 80 -40.54 -18.79 3.76
N ASP A 81 -41.18 -18.10 4.68
CA ASP A 81 -42.04 -16.94 4.44
C ASP A 81 -41.94 -15.96 5.62
N MET A 82 -41.29 -14.82 5.40
CA MET A 82 -41.09 -13.83 6.45
C MET A 82 -42.39 -13.08 6.81
N THR A 83 -43.32 -12.94 5.87
CA THR A 83 -44.60 -12.26 6.13
C THR A 83 -45.46 -13.12 7.04
N GLU A 84 -45.57 -14.42 6.76
CA GLU A 84 -46.25 -15.36 7.65
C GLU A 84 -45.56 -15.45 9.01
N ALA A 85 -44.22 -15.52 9.05
CA ALA A 85 -43.47 -15.51 10.30
C ALA A 85 -43.81 -14.30 11.17
N MET A 86 -43.80 -13.10 10.59
CA MET A 86 -44.16 -11.87 11.30
C MET A 86 -45.60 -11.89 11.80
N ASN A 87 -46.55 -12.36 10.99
CA ASN A 87 -47.96 -12.46 11.38
C ASN A 87 -48.14 -13.37 12.61
N TRP A 88 -47.58 -14.58 12.59
CA TRP A 88 -47.71 -15.54 13.69
C TRP A 88 -46.99 -15.08 14.96
N ILE A 89 -45.78 -14.52 14.84
CA ILE A 89 -45.04 -14.00 15.99
C ILE A 89 -45.74 -12.77 16.58
N THR A 90 -46.39 -11.94 15.76
CA THR A 90 -47.18 -10.80 16.24
C THR A 90 -48.41 -11.25 17.02
N LYS A 91 -49.13 -12.26 16.54
CA LYS A 91 -50.25 -12.87 17.28
C LYS A 91 -49.80 -13.41 18.63
N SER A 92 -48.68 -14.13 18.66
CA SER A 92 -48.09 -14.66 19.89
C SER A 92 -47.70 -13.53 20.88
N ALA A 93 -47.05 -12.48 20.39
CA ALA A 93 -46.66 -11.34 21.20
C ALA A 93 -47.87 -10.56 21.76
N ASN A 94 -48.94 -10.42 20.98
CA ASN A 94 -50.18 -9.76 21.43
C ASN A 94 -50.88 -10.54 22.56
N GLN A 95 -50.62 -11.84 22.66
CA GLN A 95 -51.07 -12.69 23.77
C GLN A 95 -50.12 -12.64 24.99
N GLY A 96 -49.10 -11.78 24.97
CA GLY A 96 -48.16 -11.61 26.07
C GLY A 96 -46.95 -12.55 26.04
N HIS A 97 -46.74 -13.28 24.94
CA HIS A 97 -45.57 -14.15 24.83
C HIS A 97 -44.26 -13.33 24.74
N GLU A 98 -43.46 -13.35 25.81
CA GLU A 98 -42.30 -12.46 25.97
C GLU A 98 -41.25 -12.65 24.87
N THR A 99 -40.92 -13.90 24.54
CA THR A 99 -39.91 -14.22 23.52
C THR A 99 -40.32 -13.69 22.14
N ALA A 100 -41.62 -13.75 21.82
CA ALA A 100 -42.15 -13.18 20.59
C ALA A 100 -42.02 -11.65 20.60
N GLY A 101 -42.35 -11.00 21.72
CA GLY A 101 -42.18 -9.56 21.90
C GLY A 101 -40.73 -9.11 21.72
N PHE A 102 -39.77 -9.83 22.31
CA PHE A 102 -38.34 -9.53 22.16
C PHE A 102 -37.86 -9.69 20.71
N LYS A 103 -38.37 -10.69 19.99
CA LYS A 103 -38.06 -10.90 18.58
C LYS A 103 -38.58 -9.79 17.68
N LEU A 104 -39.83 -9.36 17.88
CA LEU A 104 -40.41 -8.24 17.15
C LEU A 104 -39.64 -6.95 17.40
N LEU A 105 -39.25 -6.71 18.66
CA LEU A 105 -38.40 -5.58 19.02
C LEU A 105 -37.05 -5.65 18.29
N TYR A 106 -36.41 -6.82 18.23
CA TYR A 106 -35.17 -7.00 17.49
C TYR A 106 -35.33 -6.63 16.01
N TRP A 107 -36.37 -7.13 15.33
CA TRP A 107 -36.64 -6.82 13.92
C TRP A 107 -36.96 -5.34 13.69
N ASP A 108 -37.74 -4.73 14.58
CA ASP A 108 -38.05 -3.30 14.50
C ASP A 108 -36.78 -2.44 14.64
N LEU A 109 -35.92 -2.76 15.61
CA LEU A 109 -34.65 -2.06 15.81
C LEU A 109 -33.65 -2.30 14.67
N GLU A 110 -33.65 -3.48 14.05
CA GLU A 110 -32.79 -3.80 12.91
C GLU A 110 -33.20 -2.99 11.67
N LYS A 111 -34.51 -2.83 11.46
CA LYS A 111 -35.07 -2.09 10.33
C LYS A 111 -35.02 -0.57 10.52
N ASN A 112 -35.43 -0.09 11.70
CA ASN A 112 -35.71 1.33 11.94
C ASN A 112 -34.70 1.99 12.89
N GLY A 113 -33.82 1.22 13.54
CA GLY A 113 -32.97 1.72 14.62
C GLY A 113 -33.75 2.07 15.89
N VAL A 114 -33.10 2.78 16.80
CA VAL A 114 -33.75 3.25 18.04
C VAL A 114 -34.59 4.47 17.74
N THR A 115 -35.90 4.34 17.95
CA THR A 115 -36.91 5.39 17.77
C THR A 115 -37.62 5.66 19.10
N ALA A 116 -38.39 6.74 19.19
CA ALA A 116 -39.15 7.04 20.41
C ALA A 116 -40.14 5.93 20.79
N SER A 117 -40.75 5.26 19.80
CA SER A 117 -41.76 4.21 20.02
C SER A 117 -41.20 2.88 20.51
N ASN A 118 -39.94 2.56 20.17
CA ASN A 118 -39.31 1.29 20.54
C ASN A 118 -38.28 1.42 21.68
N LYS A 119 -37.90 2.64 22.03
CA LYS A 119 -36.97 2.92 23.14
C LYS A 119 -37.48 2.36 24.46
N GLU A 120 -38.75 2.58 24.80
CA GLU A 120 -39.34 2.08 26.04
C GLU A 120 -39.30 0.54 26.10
N LYS A 121 -39.64 -0.13 24.99
CA LYS A 121 -39.55 -1.60 24.87
C LYS A 121 -38.12 -2.09 25.03
N LEU A 122 -37.15 -1.37 24.48
CA LEU A 122 -35.72 -1.66 24.65
C LEU A 122 -35.28 -1.50 26.11
N ASP A 123 -35.75 -0.48 26.80
CA ASP A 123 -35.41 -0.28 28.21
C ASP A 123 -36.07 -1.34 29.10
N ALA A 124 -37.31 -1.73 28.82
CA ALA A 124 -37.97 -2.88 29.48
C ALA A 124 -37.20 -4.20 29.25
N LEU A 125 -36.71 -4.45 28.03
CA LEU A 125 -35.86 -5.60 27.74
C LEU A 125 -34.55 -5.58 28.55
N LYS A 126 -33.94 -4.40 28.76
CA LYS A 126 -32.74 -4.27 29.61
C LYS A 126 -33.03 -4.55 31.09
N VAL A 127 -34.23 -4.25 31.56
CA VAL A 127 -34.66 -4.61 32.92
C VAL A 127 -34.76 -6.13 33.04
N LYS A 128 -35.50 -6.79 32.14
CA LYS A 128 -35.61 -8.26 32.06
C LYS A 128 -34.24 -8.96 31.98
N PHE A 129 -33.31 -8.36 31.22
CA PHE A 129 -31.93 -8.82 31.13
C PHE A 129 -31.23 -8.83 32.50
N LYS A 130 -31.38 -7.76 33.29
CA LYS A 130 -30.79 -7.63 34.62
C LYS A 130 -31.44 -8.58 35.63
N GLU A 131 -32.74 -8.82 35.50
CA GLU A 131 -33.49 -9.80 36.30
C GLU A 131 -33.06 -11.24 36.04
N GLY A 132 -32.31 -11.50 34.96
CA GLY A 132 -31.79 -12.82 34.65
C GLY A 132 -32.65 -13.63 33.67
N ASN A 133 -33.64 -13.01 33.02
CA ASN A 133 -34.47 -13.70 32.02
C ASN A 133 -33.59 -14.26 30.88
N PRO A 134 -33.55 -15.60 30.66
CA PRO A 134 -32.63 -16.21 29.70
C PRO A 134 -32.86 -15.77 28.25
N GLN A 135 -34.12 -15.55 27.87
CA GLN A 135 -34.49 -15.08 26.53
C GLN A 135 -34.08 -13.62 26.33
N ALA A 136 -34.26 -12.77 27.35
CA ALA A 136 -33.77 -11.40 27.32
C ALA A 136 -32.23 -11.35 27.20
N GLN A 137 -31.53 -12.23 27.92
CA GLN A 137 -30.06 -12.41 27.80
C GLN A 137 -29.64 -12.85 26.39
N PHE A 138 -30.38 -13.76 25.79
CA PHE A 138 -30.17 -14.17 24.41
C PHE A 138 -30.32 -12.99 23.43
N TYR A 139 -31.44 -12.28 23.47
CA TYR A 139 -31.70 -11.17 22.54
C TYR A 139 -30.75 -9.99 22.75
N ILE A 140 -30.46 -9.58 23.99
CA ILE A 140 -29.45 -8.55 24.26
C ILE A 140 -28.07 -8.98 23.77
N GLY A 141 -27.70 -10.25 23.93
CA GLY A 141 -26.46 -10.80 23.39
C GLY A 141 -26.39 -10.70 21.87
N LYS A 142 -27.47 -11.09 21.17
CA LYS A 142 -27.59 -10.97 19.71
C LYS A 142 -27.53 -9.51 19.24
N MET A 143 -28.22 -8.61 19.94
CA MET A 143 -28.20 -7.17 19.67
C MET A 143 -26.80 -6.56 19.83
N GLN A 144 -26.07 -6.93 20.89
CA GLN A 144 -24.67 -6.50 21.10
C GLN A 144 -23.73 -7.06 20.04
N ALA A 145 -23.95 -8.29 19.56
CA ALA A 145 -23.13 -8.87 18.50
C ALA A 145 -23.31 -8.16 17.15
N ASN A 146 -24.56 -7.83 16.81
CA ASN A 146 -24.91 -7.24 15.53
C ASN A 146 -24.83 -5.71 15.54
N GLY A 147 -24.89 -5.09 16.72
CA GLY A 147 -24.96 -3.63 16.85
C GLY A 147 -26.37 -3.07 16.64
N VAL A 148 -27.40 -3.88 16.90
CA VAL A 148 -28.82 -3.52 16.70
C VAL A 148 -29.34 -2.89 17.99
N GLY A 149 -29.70 -1.61 17.94
CA GLY A 149 -30.19 -0.84 19.10
C GLY A 149 -29.17 -0.62 20.24
N LEU A 150 -28.03 -1.30 20.19
CA LEU A 150 -26.95 -1.24 21.17
C LEU A 150 -25.60 -1.12 20.44
N LYS A 151 -24.60 -0.53 21.11
CA LYS A 151 -23.24 -0.48 20.57
C LYS A 151 -22.71 -1.90 20.37
N LYS A 152 -22.19 -2.16 19.18
CA LYS A 152 -21.57 -3.45 18.83
C LYS A 152 -20.40 -3.78 19.75
N ASP A 153 -20.49 -4.89 20.47
CA ASP A 153 -19.47 -5.38 21.40
C ASP A 153 -19.54 -6.91 21.50
N TYR A 154 -18.61 -7.58 20.82
CA TYR A 154 -18.55 -9.04 20.79
C TYR A 154 -18.25 -9.67 22.15
N ASN A 155 -17.50 -9.00 23.04
CA ASN A 155 -17.17 -9.56 24.34
C ASN A 155 -18.40 -9.60 25.25
N LYS A 156 -19.14 -8.48 25.29
CA LYS A 156 -20.41 -8.41 26.03
C LYS A 156 -21.45 -9.35 25.43
N ALA A 157 -21.50 -9.46 24.11
CA ALA A 157 -22.38 -10.40 23.43
C ALA A 157 -22.10 -11.84 23.85
N ILE A 158 -20.84 -12.28 23.79
CA ILE A 158 -20.43 -13.63 24.21
C ILE A 158 -20.76 -13.87 25.68
N SER A 159 -20.51 -12.89 26.57
CA SER A 159 -20.85 -13.02 27.99
C SER A 159 -22.35 -13.21 28.20
N SER A 160 -23.18 -12.39 27.55
CA SER A 160 -24.64 -12.45 27.65
C SER A 160 -25.20 -13.76 27.07
N LEU A 161 -24.71 -14.18 25.90
CA LEU A 161 -25.12 -15.43 25.26
C LEU A 161 -24.66 -16.66 26.06
N ASN A 162 -23.48 -16.65 26.69
CA ASN A 162 -23.05 -17.72 27.59
C ASN A 162 -24.01 -17.88 28.78
N LYS A 163 -24.53 -16.77 29.34
CA LYS A 163 -25.51 -16.84 30.44
C LYS A 163 -26.82 -17.50 29.97
N ALA A 164 -27.30 -17.13 28.79
CA ALA A 164 -28.48 -17.76 28.20
C ALA A 164 -28.26 -19.24 27.85
N ALA A 165 -27.09 -19.59 27.31
CA ALA A 165 -26.71 -20.95 26.97
C ALA A 165 -26.60 -21.85 28.21
N LEU A 166 -26.06 -21.32 29.32
CA LEU A 166 -25.95 -22.07 30.58
C LEU A 166 -27.31 -22.55 31.12
N VAL A 167 -28.38 -21.80 30.84
CA VAL A 167 -29.76 -22.15 31.23
C VAL A 167 -30.45 -23.06 30.18
N GLY A 168 -29.75 -23.43 29.11
CA GLY A 168 -30.25 -24.37 28.08
C GLY A 168 -30.88 -23.74 26.85
N ILE A 169 -30.70 -22.42 26.62
CA ILE A 169 -31.16 -21.79 25.38
C ILE A 169 -30.25 -22.22 24.21
N LEU A 170 -30.65 -23.29 23.50
CA LEU A 170 -29.90 -23.84 22.36
C LEU A 170 -29.62 -22.82 21.24
N ALA A 171 -30.51 -21.84 21.06
CA ALA A 171 -30.29 -20.76 20.10
C ALA A 171 -29.06 -19.92 20.48
N ALA A 172 -28.79 -19.73 21.78
CA ALA A 172 -27.64 -18.98 22.26
C ALA A 172 -26.32 -19.70 21.95
N GLU A 173 -26.29 -21.02 22.09
CA GLU A 173 -25.12 -21.84 21.73
C GLU A 173 -24.77 -21.73 20.24
N ARG A 174 -25.77 -21.77 19.37
CA ARG A 174 -25.58 -21.59 17.92
C ARG A 174 -25.06 -20.19 17.58
N GLU A 175 -25.66 -19.16 18.16
CA GLU A 175 -25.24 -17.78 17.94
C GLU A 175 -23.83 -17.52 18.52
N LEU A 176 -23.44 -18.14 19.63
CA LEU A 176 -22.09 -18.00 20.20
C LEU A 176 -20.98 -18.35 19.21
N THR A 177 -21.15 -19.42 18.45
CA THR A 177 -20.18 -19.82 17.41
C THR A 177 -20.03 -18.72 16.36
N VAL A 178 -21.16 -18.22 15.83
CA VAL A 178 -21.19 -17.14 14.84
C VAL A 178 -20.54 -15.87 15.38
N VAL A 179 -20.85 -15.50 16.63
CA VAL A 179 -20.31 -14.29 17.27
C VAL A 179 -18.80 -14.39 17.49
N ARG A 180 -18.30 -15.55 17.93
CA ARG A 180 -16.85 -15.78 18.12
C ARG A 180 -16.09 -15.71 16.81
N GLU A 181 -16.63 -16.31 15.75
CA GLU A 181 -16.06 -16.21 14.41
C GLU A 181 -16.04 -14.76 13.91
N ASN A 182 -17.16 -14.04 14.06
CA ASN A 182 -17.25 -12.64 13.66
C ASN A 182 -16.29 -11.74 14.44
N LYS A 183 -16.05 -12.02 15.72
CA LYS A 183 -15.03 -11.36 16.54
C LYS A 183 -13.63 -11.61 15.97
N GLN A 184 -13.29 -12.86 15.65
CA GLN A 184 -11.99 -13.21 15.08
C GLN A 184 -11.78 -12.55 13.72
N ARG A 185 -12.78 -12.63 12.83
CA ARG A 185 -12.76 -11.98 11.51
C ARG A 185 -12.56 -10.47 11.62
N ALA A 186 -13.25 -9.82 12.56
CA ALA A 186 -13.08 -8.38 12.82
C ALA A 186 -11.67 -8.04 13.35
N GLY A 187 -11.10 -8.88 14.20
CA GLY A 187 -9.72 -8.73 14.68
C GLY A 187 -8.70 -8.82 13.55
N LEU A 188 -8.80 -9.85 12.71
CA LEU A 188 -7.95 -10.04 11.53
C LEU A 188 -8.10 -8.90 10.53
N ALA A 189 -9.32 -8.39 10.32
CA ALA A 189 -9.56 -7.25 9.45
C ALA A 189 -8.86 -5.97 9.95
N LYS A 190 -8.87 -5.71 11.26
CA LYS A 190 -8.14 -4.58 11.87
C LYS A 190 -6.64 -4.72 11.69
N GLN A 191 -6.09 -5.91 11.98
CA GLN A 191 -4.66 -6.19 11.79
C GLN A 191 -4.22 -5.97 10.33
N ARG A 192 -4.97 -6.52 9.37
CA ARG A 192 -4.71 -6.31 7.94
C ARG A 192 -4.81 -4.85 7.52
N ALA A 193 -5.75 -4.09 8.09
CA ALA A 193 -5.88 -2.67 7.81
C ALA A 193 -4.69 -1.86 8.36
N GLU A 194 -4.23 -2.16 9.57
CA GLU A 194 -3.04 -1.55 10.18
C GLU A 194 -1.77 -1.90 9.41
N GLU A 195 -1.61 -3.16 9.00
CA GLU A 195 -0.50 -3.60 8.17
C GLU A 195 -0.46 -2.85 6.84
N LYS A 196 -1.60 -2.73 6.15
CA LYS A 196 -1.71 -1.92 4.92
C LYS A 196 -1.35 -0.45 5.16
N ARG A 197 -1.75 0.15 6.29
CA ARG A 197 -1.38 1.53 6.64
C ARG A 197 0.13 1.66 6.86
N ARG A 198 0.74 0.71 7.59
CA ARG A 198 2.19 0.66 7.82
C ARG A 198 2.96 0.48 6.51
N ALA A 199 2.52 -0.41 5.64
CA ALA A 199 3.11 -0.63 4.32
C ALA A 199 3.04 0.64 3.44
N LYS A 200 1.88 1.30 3.40
CA LYS A 200 1.72 2.59 2.69
C LYS A 200 2.66 3.67 3.23
N LEU A 201 2.82 3.76 4.56
CA LEU A 201 3.74 4.71 5.18
C LEU A 201 5.20 4.41 4.82
N LYS A 202 5.61 3.15 4.90
CA LYS A 202 6.96 2.71 4.49
C LYS A 202 7.23 3.04 3.02
N ALA A 203 6.31 2.71 2.12
CA ALA A 203 6.43 3.02 0.70
C ALA A 203 6.51 4.54 0.44
N LYS A 204 5.77 5.36 1.19
CA LYS A 204 5.88 6.83 1.11
C LYS A 204 7.26 7.31 1.54
N GLN A 205 7.76 6.82 2.67
CA GLN A 205 9.10 7.17 3.17
C GLN A 205 10.21 6.73 2.22
N GLU A 206 10.11 5.56 1.61
CA GLU A 206 11.06 5.08 0.61
C GLU A 206 11.05 5.96 -0.65
N ARG A 207 9.86 6.34 -1.15
CA ARG A 207 9.74 7.28 -2.27
C ARG A 207 10.35 8.64 -1.94
N GLU A 208 10.12 9.17 -0.75
CA GLU A 208 10.74 10.43 -0.32
C GLU A 208 12.26 10.33 -0.20
N LYS A 209 12.78 9.21 0.33
CA LYS A 209 14.23 8.96 0.39
C LYS A 209 14.84 8.88 -1.02
N LEU A 210 14.21 8.13 -1.92
CA LEU A 210 14.65 8.02 -3.32
C LEU A 210 14.60 9.36 -4.04
N ALA A 211 13.54 10.14 -3.85
CA ALA A 211 13.44 11.49 -4.42
C ALA A 211 14.53 12.43 -3.89
N LYS A 212 14.87 12.36 -2.60
CA LYS A 212 16.01 13.12 -2.03
C LYS A 212 17.35 12.69 -2.62
N ILE A 213 17.58 11.38 -2.78
CA ILE A 213 18.78 10.85 -3.42
C ILE A 213 18.85 11.32 -4.88
N GLU A 214 17.74 11.28 -5.61
CA GLU A 214 17.66 11.75 -6.99
C GLU A 214 17.94 13.26 -7.10
N GLN A 215 17.36 14.08 -6.21
CA GLN A 215 17.65 15.51 -6.13
C GLN A 215 19.13 15.77 -5.83
N GLN A 216 19.74 15.04 -4.89
CA GLN A 216 21.16 15.16 -4.59
C GLN A 216 22.03 14.78 -5.79
N LYS A 217 21.69 13.71 -6.51
CA LYS A 217 22.39 13.32 -7.74
C LYS A 217 22.29 14.39 -8.82
N LYS A 218 21.11 14.96 -9.04
CA LYS A 218 20.91 16.08 -9.98
C LYS A 218 21.76 17.30 -9.61
N LEU A 219 21.78 17.66 -8.32
CA LEU A 219 22.61 18.77 -7.82
C LEU A 219 24.11 18.49 -7.99
N GLN A 220 24.57 17.26 -7.71
CA GLN A 220 25.96 16.87 -7.93
C GLN A 220 26.33 16.92 -9.41
N ALA A 221 25.48 16.42 -10.30
CA ALA A 221 25.70 16.49 -11.75
C ALA A 221 25.77 17.94 -12.24
N GLN A 222 24.89 18.82 -11.74
CA GLN A 222 24.92 20.25 -12.05
C GLN A 222 26.23 20.90 -11.58
N LYS A 223 26.65 20.66 -10.34
CA LYS A 223 27.94 21.16 -9.82
C LYS A 223 29.13 20.67 -10.65
N GLN A 224 29.11 19.40 -11.07
CA GLN A 224 30.16 18.85 -11.93
C GLN A 224 30.15 19.48 -13.33
N ALA A 225 28.97 19.72 -13.92
CA ALA A 225 28.85 20.39 -15.21
C ALA A 225 29.33 21.85 -15.12
N GLU A 226 28.95 22.59 -14.08
CA GLU A 226 29.42 23.96 -13.84
C GLU A 226 30.94 24.00 -13.61
N ALA A 227 31.50 23.07 -12.84
CA ALA A 227 32.95 22.98 -12.65
C ALA A 227 33.68 22.69 -13.96
N LYS A 228 33.17 21.77 -14.79
CA LYS A 228 33.72 21.49 -16.13
C LYS A 228 33.63 22.71 -17.05
N ALA A 229 32.51 23.44 -17.05
CA ALA A 229 32.33 24.65 -17.84
C ALA A 229 33.31 25.75 -17.41
N ARG A 230 33.48 25.96 -16.10
CA ARG A 230 34.47 26.91 -15.56
C ARG A 230 35.90 26.52 -15.94
N ALA A 231 36.26 25.23 -15.85
CA ALA A 231 37.58 24.75 -16.25
C ALA A 231 37.83 24.95 -17.76
N ALA A 232 36.82 24.70 -18.61
CA ALA A 232 36.91 24.95 -20.03
C ALA A 232 37.05 26.46 -20.36
N GLU A 233 36.38 27.32 -19.61
CA GLU A 233 36.50 28.78 -19.78
C GLU A 233 37.89 29.29 -19.39
N VAL A 234 38.44 28.82 -18.26
CA VAL A 234 39.82 29.14 -17.86
C VAL A 234 40.81 28.65 -18.91
N ALA A 235 40.65 27.43 -19.42
CA ALA A 235 41.51 26.91 -20.49
C ALA A 235 41.46 27.77 -21.77
N ARG A 236 40.27 28.24 -22.17
CA ARG A 236 40.12 29.17 -23.31
C ARG A 236 40.80 30.52 -23.06
N GLN A 237 40.72 31.04 -21.84
CA GLN A 237 41.39 32.29 -21.47
C GLN A 237 42.91 32.12 -21.49
N ASP A 238 43.43 31.00 -20.99
CA ASP A 238 44.86 30.67 -21.02
C ASP A 238 45.36 30.47 -22.46
N GLU A 239 44.61 29.77 -23.31
CA GLU A 239 44.91 29.62 -24.75
C GLU A 239 44.89 30.97 -25.47
N GLY A 240 43.88 31.81 -25.21
CA GLY A 240 43.80 33.17 -25.75
C GLY A 240 44.95 34.06 -25.30
N ALA A 241 45.35 33.97 -24.03
CA ALA A 241 46.50 34.69 -23.49
C ALA A 241 47.82 34.20 -24.11
N ALA A 242 47.97 32.90 -24.32
CA ALA A 242 49.12 32.31 -25.00
C ALA A 242 49.20 32.75 -26.47
N ALA A 243 48.08 32.73 -27.19
CA ALA A 243 48.00 33.21 -28.57
C ALA A 243 48.32 34.72 -28.68
N ALA A 244 47.84 35.54 -27.72
CA ALA A 244 48.16 36.96 -27.65
C ALA A 244 49.66 37.22 -27.41
N ARG A 245 50.31 36.44 -26.53
CA ARG A 245 51.77 36.51 -26.32
C ARG A 245 52.54 36.17 -27.59
N LEU A 246 52.16 35.09 -28.28
CA LEU A 246 52.80 34.66 -29.52
C LEU A 246 52.65 35.70 -30.64
N ASN A 247 51.48 36.32 -30.77
CA ASN A 247 51.26 37.38 -31.75
C ASN A 247 52.08 38.64 -31.42
N LYS A 248 52.22 38.97 -30.14
CA LYS A 248 53.06 40.09 -29.69
C LYS A 248 54.54 39.84 -30.01
N GLU A 249 55.05 38.63 -29.76
CA GLU A 249 56.42 38.24 -30.13
C GLU A 249 56.65 38.28 -31.64
N LYS A 250 55.70 37.78 -32.44
CA LYS A 250 55.77 37.87 -33.91
C LYS A 250 55.77 39.31 -34.42
N ALA A 251 54.98 40.20 -33.80
CA ALA A 251 54.96 41.62 -34.15
C ALA A 251 56.31 42.29 -33.85
N ILE A 252 56.90 42.00 -32.69
CA ILE A 252 58.23 42.49 -32.31
C ILE A 252 59.29 41.99 -33.31
N ALA A 253 59.30 40.70 -33.62
CA ALA A 253 60.24 40.11 -34.58
C ALA A 253 60.08 40.71 -36.00
N SER A 254 58.85 40.98 -36.44
CA SER A 254 58.57 41.70 -37.70
C SER A 254 59.16 43.12 -37.68
N GLU A 255 58.99 43.84 -36.57
CA GLU A 255 59.51 45.20 -36.42
C GLU A 255 61.04 45.22 -36.42
N GLU A 256 61.67 44.26 -35.73
CA GLU A 256 63.13 44.05 -35.75
C GLU A 256 63.64 43.68 -37.15
N ALA A 257 62.91 42.85 -37.90
CA ALA A 257 63.21 42.51 -39.29
C ALA A 257 63.13 43.74 -40.22
N LYS A 258 62.12 44.60 -40.04
CA LYS A 258 62.02 45.87 -40.76
C LYS A 258 63.21 46.78 -40.42
N GLN A 259 63.54 46.94 -39.13
CA GLN A 259 64.67 47.78 -38.71
C GLN A 259 66.01 47.28 -39.25
N THR A 260 66.25 45.97 -39.21
CA THR A 260 67.46 45.35 -39.77
C THR A 260 67.53 45.52 -41.29
N SER A 261 66.40 45.40 -42.01
CA SER A 261 66.35 45.66 -43.47
C SER A 261 66.66 47.12 -43.82
N ILE A 262 66.11 48.08 -43.06
CA ILE A 262 66.39 49.51 -43.24
C ILE A 262 67.86 49.80 -42.95
N LEU A 263 68.44 49.20 -41.90
CA LEU A 263 69.86 49.34 -41.58
C LEU A 263 70.74 48.75 -42.70
N ALA A 264 70.36 47.62 -43.28
CA ALA A 264 71.06 47.02 -44.41
C ALA A 264 71.00 47.91 -45.66
N GLN A 265 69.84 48.49 -45.96
CA GLN A 265 69.68 49.46 -47.06
C GLN A 265 70.53 50.70 -46.84
N LYS A 266 70.51 51.29 -45.63
CA LYS A 266 71.36 52.44 -45.29
C LYS A 266 72.85 52.12 -45.44
N LYS A 267 73.30 50.93 -45.03
CA LYS A 267 74.68 50.46 -45.24
C LYS A 267 75.00 50.27 -46.72
N ALA A 268 74.08 49.74 -47.52
CA ALA A 268 74.25 49.59 -48.95
C ALA A 268 74.32 50.93 -49.69
N GLU A 269 73.47 51.90 -49.32
CA GLU A 269 73.52 53.27 -49.84
C GLU A 269 74.81 53.99 -49.43
N ALA A 270 75.27 53.82 -48.20
CA ALA A 270 76.55 54.34 -47.74
C ALA A 270 77.71 53.79 -48.59
N LYS A 271 77.74 52.47 -48.83
CA LYS A 271 78.72 51.85 -49.74
C LYS A 271 78.63 52.39 -51.16
N LYS A 272 77.42 52.60 -51.69
CA LYS A 272 77.23 53.22 -53.03
C LYS A 272 77.74 54.65 -53.07
N ARG A 273 77.44 55.47 -52.05
CA ARG A 273 77.94 56.85 -51.92
C ARG A 273 79.47 56.88 -51.80
N GLU A 274 80.05 55.94 -51.07
CA GLU A 274 81.50 55.82 -50.92
C GLU A 274 82.16 55.40 -52.24
N ALA A 275 81.58 54.43 -52.96
CA ALA A 275 82.01 54.05 -54.30
C ALA A 275 81.88 55.20 -55.32
N GLN A 276 80.79 55.98 -55.26
CA GLN A 276 80.62 57.20 -56.07
C GLN A 276 81.68 58.25 -55.72
N LYS A 277 81.99 58.46 -54.43
CA LYS A 277 83.03 59.39 -53.99
C LYS A 277 84.41 58.95 -54.49
N GLN A 278 84.72 57.66 -54.42
CA GLN A 278 85.95 57.09 -54.97
C GLN A 278 86.02 57.22 -56.50
N ALA A 279 84.90 57.03 -57.21
CA ALA A 279 84.83 57.24 -58.66
C ALA A 279 85.05 58.73 -59.03
N LEU A 280 84.46 59.65 -58.28
CA LEU A 280 84.64 61.09 -58.49
C LEU A 280 86.08 61.55 -58.24
N LEU A 281 86.74 60.96 -57.24
CA LEU A 281 88.16 61.20 -56.97
C LEU A 281 89.06 60.70 -58.10
N LYS A 282 88.74 59.56 -58.74
CA LYS A 282 89.44 59.09 -59.94
C LYS A 282 89.26 60.07 -61.12
N GLN A 283 88.04 60.58 -61.33
CA GLN A 283 87.79 61.60 -62.37
C GLN A 283 88.53 62.92 -62.12
N ARG A 284 88.67 63.36 -60.86
CA ARG A 284 89.50 64.53 -60.50
C ARG A 284 90.99 64.30 -60.76
N ALA A 285 91.51 63.10 -60.46
CA ALA A 285 92.89 62.75 -60.76
C ALA A 285 93.18 62.70 -62.28
N GLU A 286 92.18 62.35 -63.09
CA GLU A 286 92.26 62.41 -64.55
C GLU A 286 92.15 63.85 -65.09
N GLY A 287 91.37 64.72 -64.43
CA GLY A 287 91.27 66.14 -64.74
C GLY A 287 92.53 66.95 -64.41
N GLU A 288 93.24 66.62 -63.32
CA GLU A 288 94.49 67.28 -62.93
C GLU A 288 95.68 66.90 -63.83
N LYS A 289 95.65 65.73 -64.47
CA LYS A 289 96.67 65.35 -65.49
C LYS A 289 96.55 66.15 -66.79
N LYS A 290 95.39 66.74 -67.10
CA LYS A 290 95.18 67.57 -68.31
C LYS A 290 95.49 69.06 -68.11
N ARG A 291 95.73 69.54 -66.87
CA ARG A 291 96.00 70.95 -66.54
C ARG A 291 97.49 71.32 -66.41
N LYS A 292 98.42 70.39 -66.60
CA LYS A 292 99.88 70.63 -66.49
C LYS A 292 100.64 70.69 -67.82
N THR A 293 99.94 70.75 -68.96
CA THR A 293 100.57 70.80 -70.30
C THR A 293 99.90 71.85 -71.20
N GLN A 294 99.84 73.12 -70.76
CA GLN A 294 99.61 74.29 -71.62
C GLN A 294 99.53 75.54 -70.75
N PHE A 295 100.63 76.29 -70.63
CA PHE A 295 100.64 77.75 -70.83
C PHE A 295 102.06 78.29 -70.57
N GLU A 296 102.75 78.61 -71.65
CA GLU A 296 104.01 79.34 -71.72
C GLU A 296 103.79 80.46 -72.74
N SER A 297 104.39 81.64 -72.48
CA SER A 297 104.38 82.91 -73.24
C SER A 297 103.26 83.95 -73.00
N ASP A 298 103.69 85.04 -72.35
CA ASP A 298 103.63 86.44 -72.83
C ASP A 298 102.50 87.42 -72.43
N PRO A 299 102.83 88.75 -72.37
CA PRO A 299 102.57 89.57 -71.19
C PRO A 299 101.64 90.78 -71.41
N CYS A 300 101.33 91.45 -70.28
CA CYS A 300 100.89 92.85 -70.13
C CYS A 300 99.58 93.29 -70.82
N SER A 301 98.57 93.64 -70.01
CA SER A 301 98.14 95.03 -69.82
C SER A 301 96.75 95.15 -69.17
N GLY A 302 96.59 96.18 -68.34
CA GLY A 302 95.43 97.06 -68.50
C GLY A 302 94.15 96.74 -67.72
N LYS A 303 94.07 97.31 -66.51
CA LYS A 303 92.96 98.14 -66.01
C LYS A 303 91.55 97.52 -65.81
N SER A 304 91.08 97.73 -64.58
CA SER A 304 89.78 98.35 -64.23
C SER A 304 88.50 97.49 -64.23
N ALA A 305 87.94 97.32 -63.02
CA ALA A 305 86.55 97.60 -62.60
C ALA A 305 86.12 96.58 -61.52
N ARG A 306 86.08 96.92 -60.23
CA ARG A 306 84.93 97.55 -59.52
C ARG A 306 83.56 97.13 -60.07
N PHE A 307 82.84 96.29 -59.32
CA PHE A 307 81.40 96.33 -58.99
C PHE A 307 81.22 95.26 -57.89
N LEU A 308 80.92 95.61 -56.62
CA LEU A 308 79.57 95.83 -56.06
C LEU A 308 78.66 94.62 -56.35
N SER A 309 77.91 94.01 -55.44
CA SER A 309 77.33 94.46 -54.19
C SER A 309 76.61 93.28 -53.52
N THR A 310 76.54 93.33 -52.19
CA THR A 310 75.47 92.88 -51.27
C THR A 310 74.18 92.28 -51.85
N CYS A 311 73.73 91.18 -51.22
CA CYS A 311 72.38 90.94 -50.66
C CYS A 311 72.47 89.60 -49.89
N ARG A 312 72.55 89.66 -48.55
CA ARG A 312 71.46 89.56 -47.56
C ARG A 312 70.86 88.16 -47.47
#